data_AF-A0A0T5ZJR3-F1
#
_entry.id   AF-A0A0T5ZJR3-F1
#
_cell.length_a   1.000
_cell.length_b   1.000
_cell.length_c   1.000
_cell.angle_alpha   90.00
_cell.angle_beta   90.00
_cell.angle_gamma   90.00
#
_symmetry.space_group_name_H-M   'P 1'
#
loop_
_entity.id
_entity.type
_entity.pdbx_description
1 polymer ?
#
loop_
_entity_poly.entity_id
_entity_poly.type
_entity_poly.pdbx_seq_one_letter_code
_entity_poly.pdbx_strand_id
1 'polypeptide(L)'
;MLSFDWLHMCATGEATPCVSVDQLAWIAIGIVFLVAALLLARRARDFSTATLSLMPAAIAINIAAGSLMYAVRLPLYLDSVGTVLVGVLAGPWAGAMTGILANFIWSFLPIPGGAGPVSAAFAPVAGVIGLMAGLWARSGILRLRAHDDRTTRNVAFATFAWGWLVVGGLLRLLFAPNGYFSIVDGSDPKLLGGANLTGLALADPGGLYLTWAIGAVIGAALGYVIYRRRLVSLLPVWFAGGVTGVVAAAMSAPIAAYVYGGVTGGGTDALVALFRSAGLSIFQASFAQGLTSDPLDKTISYTVVFIILAALPLTVKTLFPRGDRVVPPTT
;
A
#
# COMPACT_ATOMS: atom_id res chain seq x y z
N MET A 1 8.80 32.64 -11.00
CA MET A 1 9.63 32.66 -9.78
C MET A 1 9.00 31.70 -8.79
N LEU A 2 9.70 30.64 -8.37
CA LEU A 2 9.25 29.79 -7.26
C LEU A 2 9.42 30.61 -5.97
N SER A 3 8.32 31.03 -5.33
CA SER A 3 8.39 31.65 -4.00
C SER A 3 8.67 30.54 -2.98
N PHE A 4 9.70 30.75 -2.16
CA PHE A 4 10.06 29.90 -1.03
C PHE A 4 9.49 30.45 0.28
N ASP A 5 8.45 31.28 0.22
CA ASP A 5 7.87 31.91 1.40
C ASP A 5 7.28 30.89 2.38
N TRP A 6 7.16 29.61 2.03
CA TRP A 6 6.73 28.54 2.94
C TRP A 6 7.83 27.96 3.85
N LEU A 7 9.10 28.34 3.66
CA LEU A 7 10.26 27.74 4.37
C LEU A 7 10.59 28.39 5.73
N HIS A 8 9.86 29.42 6.17
CA HIS A 8 10.07 30.05 7.47
C HIS A 8 9.26 29.36 8.58
N MET A 9 9.73 29.46 9.84
CA MET A 9 9.01 28.91 11.00
C MET A 9 7.79 29.77 11.32
N CYS A 10 6.64 29.13 11.59
CA CYS A 10 5.44 29.86 12.01
C CYS A 10 5.69 30.58 13.33
N ALA A 11 5.35 31.87 13.39
CA ALA A 11 5.20 32.56 14.66
C ALA A 11 3.98 32.01 15.43
N THR A 12 3.96 32.16 16.76
CA THR A 12 2.81 31.73 17.58
C THR A 12 1.52 32.40 17.12
N GLY A 13 0.59 31.63 16.53
CA GLY A 13 -0.72 32.10 16.08
C GLY A 13 -0.84 32.38 14.57
N GLU A 14 0.20 32.12 13.78
CA GLU A 14 0.19 32.28 12.32
C GLU A 14 -0.40 31.05 11.62
N ALA A 15 -1.32 31.26 10.67
CA ALA A 15 -1.87 30.19 9.83
C ALA A 15 -1.12 30.12 8.49
N THR A 16 -0.98 28.90 7.95
CA THR A 16 -0.18 28.53 6.76
C THR A 16 -0.13 29.60 5.67
N PRO A 17 1.07 29.92 5.12
CA PRO A 17 2.06 28.95 4.67
C PRO A 17 3.42 29.08 5.39
N CYS A 18 3.64 28.33 6.47
CA CYS A 18 4.88 28.31 7.25
C CYS A 18 5.10 26.92 7.87
N VAL A 19 6.30 26.61 8.35
CA VAL A 19 6.66 25.32 8.98
C VAL A 19 6.38 25.36 10.48
N SER A 20 5.45 24.54 10.98
CA SER A 20 5.17 24.43 12.42
C SER A 20 6.26 23.66 13.18
N VAL A 21 6.34 23.88 14.50
CA VAL A 21 7.34 23.23 15.38
C VAL A 21 7.22 21.70 15.36
N ASP A 22 5.99 21.18 15.23
CA ASP A 22 5.76 19.74 15.10
C ASP A 22 6.31 19.20 13.77
N GLN A 23 6.24 19.98 12.68
CA GLN A 23 6.86 19.60 11.40
C GLN A 23 8.38 19.52 11.54
N LEU A 24 9.00 20.42 12.30
CA LEU A 24 10.45 20.40 12.53
C LEU A 24 10.92 19.14 13.26
N ALA A 25 10.15 18.66 14.24
CA ALA A 25 10.44 17.40 14.93
C ALA A 25 10.39 16.22 13.96
N TRP A 26 9.37 16.14 13.09
CA TRP A 26 9.27 15.11 12.06
C TRP A 26 10.34 15.23 10.97
N ILE A 27 10.75 16.45 10.61
CA ILE A 27 11.89 16.71 9.71
C ILE A 27 13.17 16.17 10.34
N ALA A 28 13.43 16.47 11.62
CA ALA A 28 14.63 16.01 12.31
C ALA A 28 14.68 14.48 12.40
N ILE A 29 13.57 13.83 12.79
CA ILE A 29 13.44 12.37 12.82
C ILE A 29 13.67 11.80 11.41
N GLY A 30 13.13 12.45 10.38
CA GLY A 30 13.28 12.04 9.00
C GLY A 30 14.69 12.14 8.45
N ILE A 31 15.41 13.21 8.79
CA ILE A 31 16.82 13.36 8.45
C ILE A 31 17.64 12.28 9.15
N VAL A 32 17.38 11.99 10.43
CA VAL A 32 18.07 10.91 11.15
C VAL A 32 17.80 9.54 10.50
N PHE A 33 16.55 9.24 10.16
CA PHE A 33 16.19 7.99 9.47
C PHE A 33 16.80 7.91 8.08
N LEU A 34 16.77 9.00 7.31
CA LEU A 34 17.36 9.08 5.98
C LEU A 34 18.88 8.89 6.05
N VAL A 35 19.55 9.54 6.99
CA VAL A 35 21.00 9.38 7.22
C VAL A 35 21.32 7.95 7.63
N ALA A 36 20.58 7.37 8.58
CA ALA A 36 20.76 5.98 8.99
C ALA A 36 20.56 5.02 7.81
N ALA A 37 19.51 5.21 7.03
CA ALA A 37 19.23 4.41 5.84
C ALA A 37 20.32 4.62 4.76
N LEU A 38 20.88 5.82 4.61
CA LEU A 38 21.96 6.12 3.65
C LEU A 38 23.28 5.49 4.09
N LEU A 39 23.57 5.49 5.39
CA LEU A 39 24.73 4.81 5.96
C LEU A 39 24.64 3.29 5.76
N LEU A 40 23.45 2.72 5.94
CA LEU A 40 23.19 1.30 5.64
C LEU A 40 23.25 1.02 4.13
N ALA A 41 22.73 1.94 3.31
CA ALA A 41 22.77 1.87 1.86
C ALA A 41 24.19 1.87 1.29
N ARG A 42 25.09 2.71 1.82
CA ARG A 42 26.53 2.73 1.44
C ARG A 42 27.23 1.39 1.62
N ARG A 43 26.71 0.56 2.53
CA ARG A 43 27.28 -0.77 2.82
C ARG A 43 26.56 -1.89 2.07
N ALA A 44 25.45 -1.59 1.41
CA ALA A 44 24.65 -2.55 0.65
C ALA A 44 25.02 -2.52 -0.84
N ARG A 45 25.10 -3.70 -1.48
CA ARG A 45 25.27 -3.82 -2.94
C ARG A 45 24.00 -3.48 -3.75
N ASP A 46 22.99 -2.90 -3.09
CA ASP A 46 21.65 -2.71 -3.65
C ASP A 46 21.54 -1.41 -4.46
N PHE A 47 22.53 -0.50 -4.39
CA PHE A 47 22.46 0.85 -4.98
C PHE A 47 23.33 0.99 -6.23
N SER A 48 22.87 0.43 -7.35
CA SER A 48 23.47 0.68 -8.68
C SER A 48 22.94 1.98 -9.30
N THR A 49 23.60 2.48 -10.35
CA THR A 49 23.10 3.61 -11.16
C THR A 49 21.67 3.37 -11.67
N ALA A 50 21.38 2.13 -12.12
CA ALA A 50 20.04 1.73 -12.53
C ALA A 50 19.03 1.78 -11.37
N THR A 51 19.46 1.43 -10.15
CA THR A 51 18.60 1.52 -8.96
C THR A 51 18.29 2.97 -8.63
N LEU A 52 19.32 3.82 -8.61
CA LEU A 52 19.17 5.25 -8.31
C LEU A 52 18.29 5.96 -9.35
N SER A 53 18.25 5.51 -10.60
CA SER A 53 17.35 6.05 -11.62
C SER A 53 15.92 5.53 -11.51
N LEU A 54 15.71 4.29 -11.03
CA LEU A 54 14.38 3.73 -10.81
C LEU A 54 13.67 4.34 -9.59
N MET A 55 14.43 4.66 -8.52
CA MET A 55 13.86 5.15 -7.26
C MET A 55 12.96 6.39 -7.41
N PRO A 56 13.34 7.46 -8.14
CA PRO A 56 12.47 8.62 -8.35
C PRO A 56 11.15 8.27 -9.05
N ALA A 57 11.19 7.42 -10.07
CA ALA A 57 9.97 6.98 -10.76
C ALA A 57 9.06 6.15 -9.84
N ALA A 58 9.66 5.26 -9.04
CA ALA A 58 8.93 4.48 -8.04
C ALA A 58 8.28 5.36 -6.96
N ILE A 59 8.98 6.37 -6.47
CA ILE A 59 8.45 7.37 -5.53
C ILE A 59 7.28 8.13 -6.17
N ALA A 60 7.44 8.60 -7.41
CA ALA A 60 6.38 9.32 -8.12
C ALA A 60 5.12 8.46 -8.29
N ILE A 61 5.26 7.17 -8.61
CA ILE A 61 4.13 6.23 -8.71
C ILE A 61 3.43 6.07 -7.35
N ASN A 62 4.18 5.91 -6.27
CA ASN A 62 3.61 5.79 -4.92
C ASN A 62 2.79 7.03 -4.56
N ILE A 63 3.35 8.22 -4.78
CA ILE A 63 2.68 9.49 -4.51
C ILE A 63 1.43 9.64 -5.37
N ALA A 64 1.51 9.34 -6.68
CA ALA A 64 0.39 9.45 -7.58
C ALA A 64 -0.76 8.48 -7.22
N ALA A 65 -0.43 7.22 -6.93
CA ALA A 65 -1.41 6.22 -6.52
C ALA A 65 -2.05 6.56 -5.16
N GLY A 66 -1.25 6.95 -4.17
CA GLY A 66 -1.73 7.39 -2.87
C GLY A 66 -2.62 8.63 -2.95
N SER A 67 -2.24 9.61 -3.77
CA SER A 67 -3.03 10.83 -4.01
C SER A 67 -4.37 10.51 -4.67
N LEU A 68 -4.40 9.57 -5.61
CA LEU A 68 -5.63 9.10 -6.24
C LEU A 68 -6.56 8.41 -5.23
N MET A 69 -6.01 7.51 -4.41
CA MET A 69 -6.79 6.81 -3.38
C MET A 69 -7.35 7.77 -2.34
N TYR A 70 -6.55 8.78 -1.95
CA TYR A 70 -7.00 9.86 -1.07
C TYR A 70 -8.11 10.70 -1.70
N ALA A 71 -7.98 11.06 -2.97
CA ALA A 71 -8.96 11.87 -3.69
C ALA A 71 -10.32 11.16 -3.82
N VAL A 72 -10.30 9.85 -4.13
CA VAL A 72 -11.51 9.02 -4.27
C VAL A 72 -12.01 8.52 -2.90
N ARG A 73 -11.21 8.68 -1.84
CA ARG A 73 -11.47 8.20 -0.46
C ARG A 73 -11.80 6.73 -0.40
N LEU A 74 -11.07 5.93 -1.18
CA LEU A 74 -11.18 4.48 -1.10
C LEU A 74 -10.51 4.00 0.20
N PRO A 75 -11.02 2.95 0.88
CA PRO A 75 -10.39 2.39 2.08
C PRO A 75 -9.16 1.52 1.76
N LEU A 76 -8.30 1.98 0.87
CA LEU A 76 -7.03 1.39 0.42
C LEU A 76 -6.01 2.51 0.18
N TYR A 77 -4.71 2.21 0.24
CA TYR A 77 -3.66 3.22 0.11
C TYR A 77 -2.93 3.17 -1.25
N LEU A 78 -2.63 1.96 -1.75
CA LEU A 78 -1.91 1.66 -2.99
C LEU A 78 -0.59 2.43 -3.20
N ASP A 79 0.00 2.91 -2.11
CA ASP A 79 1.16 3.81 -2.05
C ASP A 79 2.50 3.07 -1.99
N SER A 80 2.48 1.75 -2.19
CA SER A 80 3.63 0.88 -1.96
C SER A 80 4.04 0.09 -3.20
N VAL A 81 3.39 0.30 -4.34
CA VAL A 81 3.71 -0.41 -5.60
C VAL A 81 5.17 -0.16 -6.02
N GLY A 82 5.60 1.09 -6.04
CA GLY A 82 6.99 1.47 -6.35
C GLY A 82 7.98 0.99 -5.31
N THR A 83 7.61 1.06 -4.02
CA THR A 83 8.42 0.55 -2.89
C THR A 83 8.72 -0.93 -3.04
N VAL A 84 7.67 -1.72 -3.33
CA VAL A 84 7.77 -3.16 -3.55
C VAL A 84 8.56 -3.43 -4.83
N LEU A 85 8.31 -2.71 -5.93
CA LEU A 85 9.03 -2.88 -7.20
C LEU A 85 10.55 -2.72 -7.04
N VAL A 86 10.99 -1.63 -6.37
CA VAL A 86 12.41 -1.40 -6.11
C VAL A 86 12.97 -2.45 -5.15
N GLY A 87 12.21 -2.81 -4.10
CA GLY A 87 12.59 -3.87 -3.18
C GLY A 87 12.90 -5.18 -3.89
N VAL A 88 12.05 -5.56 -4.85
CA VAL A 88 12.17 -6.80 -5.60
C VAL A 88 13.33 -6.79 -6.60
N LEU A 89 13.48 -5.70 -7.36
CA LEU A 89 14.49 -5.60 -8.42
C LEU A 89 15.89 -5.27 -7.92
N ALA A 90 16.00 -4.37 -6.94
CA ALA A 90 17.28 -3.84 -6.45
C ALA A 90 17.68 -4.40 -5.09
N GLY A 91 16.72 -4.68 -4.21
CA GLY A 91 16.94 -5.31 -2.90
C GLY A 91 16.28 -4.59 -1.73
N PRO A 92 16.30 -5.19 -0.51
CA PRO A 92 15.58 -4.72 0.66
C PRO A 92 15.99 -3.32 1.07
N TRP A 93 17.27 -2.96 0.97
CA TRP A 93 17.72 -1.64 1.39
C TRP A 93 17.30 -0.57 0.41
N ALA A 94 17.37 -0.86 -0.90
CA ALA A 94 16.86 0.03 -1.93
C ALA A 94 15.34 0.23 -1.79
N GLY A 95 14.57 -0.85 -1.61
CA GLY A 95 13.13 -0.80 -1.38
C GLY A 95 12.76 -0.04 -0.10
N ALA A 96 13.45 -0.31 1.01
CA ALA A 96 13.22 0.40 2.27
C ALA A 96 13.46 1.90 2.11
N MET A 97 14.56 2.27 1.45
CA MET A 97 14.86 3.67 1.17
C MET A 97 13.79 4.32 0.28
N THR A 98 13.32 3.62 -0.74
CA THR A 98 12.22 4.12 -1.61
C THR A 98 10.96 4.41 -0.79
N GLY A 99 10.55 3.51 0.10
CA GLY A 99 9.36 3.69 0.94
C GLY A 99 9.50 4.85 1.93
N ILE A 100 10.65 4.93 2.60
CA ILE A 100 10.99 6.01 3.54
C ILE A 100 10.96 7.36 2.80
N LEU A 101 11.69 7.47 1.69
CA LEU A 101 11.76 8.69 0.90
C LEU A 101 10.40 9.07 0.33
N ALA A 102 9.59 8.13 -0.13
CA ALA A 102 8.26 8.42 -0.65
C ALA A 102 7.38 9.12 0.40
N ASN A 103 7.36 8.61 1.63
CA ASN A 103 6.55 9.19 2.71
C ASN A 103 7.08 10.56 3.15
N PHE A 104 8.41 10.73 3.26
CA PHE A 104 8.97 12.05 3.56
C PHE A 104 8.69 13.06 2.45
N ILE A 105 8.97 12.71 1.20
CA ILE A 105 8.74 13.61 0.06
C ILE A 105 7.26 14.00 -0.03
N TRP A 106 6.35 13.03 0.12
CA TRP A 106 4.91 13.31 0.10
C TRP A 106 4.47 14.19 1.27
N SER A 107 5.11 14.04 2.44
CA SER A 107 4.86 14.85 3.63
C SER A 107 5.30 16.32 3.50
N PHE A 108 6.28 16.61 2.64
CA PHE A 108 6.86 17.96 2.51
C PHE A 108 6.41 18.71 1.26
N LEU A 109 6.02 18.00 0.20
CA LEU A 109 5.52 18.64 -0.99
C LEU A 109 4.02 18.97 -0.80
N PRO A 110 3.56 20.16 -1.24
CA PRO A 110 2.14 20.54 -1.22
C PRO A 110 1.37 19.80 -2.33
N ILE A 111 1.38 18.47 -2.27
CA ILE A 111 0.69 17.57 -3.20
C ILE A 111 -0.65 17.17 -2.58
N PRO A 112 -1.76 17.26 -3.31
CA PRO A 112 -3.08 16.84 -2.83
C PRO A 112 -3.05 15.40 -2.28
N GLY A 113 -3.61 15.22 -1.09
CA GLY A 113 -3.72 13.90 -0.44
C GLY A 113 -2.57 13.50 0.47
N GLY A 114 -1.51 14.30 0.60
CA GLY A 114 -0.59 14.16 1.73
C GLY A 114 -1.33 14.48 3.03
N ALA A 115 -1.27 13.60 4.03
CA ALA A 115 -1.91 13.78 5.35
C ALA A 115 -1.23 14.88 6.21
N GLY A 116 -0.77 15.95 5.56
CA GLY A 116 0.06 16.98 6.14
C GLY A 116 1.45 16.46 6.56
N PRO A 117 2.21 17.29 7.29
CA PRO A 117 3.55 16.98 7.80
C PRO A 117 3.68 15.73 8.66
N VAL A 118 2.55 15.20 9.12
CA VAL A 118 2.50 14.06 10.03
C VAL A 118 2.66 12.75 9.26
N SER A 119 2.40 12.73 7.93
CA SER A 119 2.53 11.53 7.08
C SER A 119 3.94 10.91 7.08
N ALA A 120 4.96 11.73 7.36
CA ALA A 120 6.31 11.29 7.67
C ALA A 120 6.39 10.21 8.76
N ALA A 121 5.44 10.17 9.70
CA ALA A 121 5.38 9.17 10.76
C ALA A 121 5.21 7.74 10.22
N PHE A 122 4.63 7.55 9.03
CA PHE A 122 4.48 6.25 8.38
C PHE A 122 5.71 5.80 7.58
N ALA A 123 6.75 6.65 7.46
CA ALA A 123 7.98 6.30 6.74
C ALA A 123 8.65 5.00 7.22
N PRO A 124 8.73 4.69 8.54
CA PRO A 124 9.26 3.40 9.00
C PRO A 124 8.43 2.20 8.52
N VAL A 125 7.10 2.33 8.46
CA VAL A 125 6.20 1.29 7.95
C VAL A 125 6.50 1.02 6.47
N ALA A 126 6.58 2.07 5.66
CA ALA A 126 6.94 1.98 4.25
C ALA A 126 8.36 1.40 4.03
N GLY A 127 9.29 1.77 4.90
CA GLY A 127 10.64 1.19 4.93
C GLY A 127 10.62 -0.33 5.16
N VAL A 128 9.84 -0.80 6.14
CA VAL A 128 9.68 -2.23 6.42
C VAL A 128 9.01 -2.96 5.26
N ILE A 129 8.01 -2.36 4.62
CA ILE A 129 7.35 -2.94 3.43
C ILE A 129 8.38 -3.18 2.31
N GLY A 130 9.23 -2.19 2.01
CA GLY A 130 10.28 -2.31 0.99
C GLY A 130 11.38 -3.31 1.38
N LEU A 131 11.75 -3.35 2.66
CA LEU A 131 12.68 -4.33 3.20
C LEU A 131 12.14 -5.76 3.02
N MET A 132 10.89 -6.00 3.41
CA MET A 132 10.23 -7.30 3.26
C MET A 132 10.12 -7.69 1.79
N ALA A 133 9.73 -6.78 0.91
CA ALA A 133 9.66 -7.05 -0.54
C ALA A 133 11.00 -7.57 -1.10
N GLY A 134 12.10 -6.94 -0.70
CA GLY A 134 13.41 -7.40 -1.08
C GLY A 134 13.80 -8.75 -0.47
N LEU A 135 13.41 -9.03 0.78
CA LEU A 135 13.65 -10.34 1.41
C LEU A 135 12.82 -11.46 0.75
N TRP A 136 11.57 -11.21 0.39
CA TRP A 136 10.72 -12.15 -0.36
C TRP A 136 11.26 -12.41 -1.78
N ALA A 137 11.81 -11.40 -2.43
CA ALA A 137 12.53 -11.60 -3.68
C ALA A 137 13.78 -12.47 -3.47
N ARG A 138 14.51 -12.29 -2.36
CA ARG A 138 15.68 -13.12 -2.03
C ARG A 138 15.32 -14.58 -1.80
N SER A 139 14.19 -14.88 -1.17
CA SER A 139 13.73 -16.26 -0.93
C SER A 139 13.25 -16.97 -2.19
N GLY A 140 13.12 -16.24 -3.31
CA GLY A 140 12.68 -16.81 -4.59
C GLY A 140 11.17 -17.03 -4.68
N ILE A 141 10.40 -16.48 -3.73
CA ILE A 141 8.93 -16.50 -3.73
C ILE A 141 8.36 -15.80 -4.98
N LEU A 142 9.05 -14.78 -5.48
CA LEU A 142 8.64 -13.99 -6.64
C LEU A 142 9.22 -14.50 -7.97
N ARG A 143 9.90 -15.66 -7.97
CA ARG A 143 10.44 -16.26 -9.21
C ARG A 143 9.32 -16.74 -10.11
N LEU A 144 9.36 -16.35 -11.38
CA LEU A 144 8.54 -16.94 -12.43
C LEU A 144 9.03 -18.38 -12.67
N ARG A 145 8.25 -19.38 -12.24
CA ARG A 145 8.52 -20.80 -12.50
C ARG A 145 7.42 -21.37 -13.37
N ALA A 146 7.76 -22.10 -14.43
CA ALA A 146 6.79 -22.97 -15.10
C ALA A 146 6.60 -24.22 -14.22
N HIS A 147 5.36 -24.61 -13.93
CA HIS A 147 5.06 -25.81 -13.14
C HIS A 147 4.14 -26.76 -13.92
N ASP A 148 4.18 -28.02 -13.48
CA ASP A 148 3.33 -29.12 -13.92
C ASP A 148 1.82 -28.79 -13.84
N ASP A 149 1.01 -29.44 -14.69
CA ASP A 149 -0.41 -29.09 -14.89
C ASP A 149 -1.25 -29.23 -13.61
N ARG A 150 -0.94 -30.22 -12.76
CA ARG A 150 -1.59 -30.41 -11.45
C ARG A 150 -1.32 -29.22 -10.51
N THR A 151 -0.11 -28.70 -10.51
CA THR A 151 0.28 -27.55 -9.68
C THR A 151 -0.35 -26.27 -10.21
N THR A 152 -0.39 -26.11 -11.54
CA THR A 152 -1.09 -24.98 -12.19
C THR A 152 -2.57 -24.94 -11.86
N ARG A 153 -3.23 -26.10 -11.85
CA ARG A 153 -4.64 -26.20 -11.44
C ARG A 153 -4.86 -25.84 -9.97
N ASN A 154 -4.02 -26.34 -9.07
CA ASN A 154 -4.13 -26.05 -7.64
C ASN A 154 -3.88 -24.56 -7.34
N VAL A 155 -2.91 -23.94 -8.00
CA VAL A 155 -2.68 -22.49 -7.87
C VAL A 155 -3.82 -21.68 -8.47
N ALA A 156 -4.34 -22.05 -9.63
CA ALA A 156 -5.49 -21.37 -10.22
C ALA A 156 -6.73 -21.43 -9.30
N PHE A 157 -6.97 -22.57 -8.65
CA PHE A 157 -8.04 -22.71 -7.66
C PHE A 157 -7.78 -21.89 -6.40
N ALA A 158 -6.56 -21.90 -5.88
CA ALA A 158 -6.19 -21.08 -4.73
C ALA A 158 -6.31 -19.59 -5.04
N THR A 159 -5.96 -19.17 -6.27
CA THR A 159 -6.17 -17.82 -6.75
C THR A 159 -7.66 -17.49 -6.86
N PHE A 160 -8.48 -18.39 -7.41
CA PHE A 160 -9.92 -18.21 -7.40
C PHE A 160 -10.45 -17.99 -5.99
N ALA A 161 -10.09 -18.86 -5.04
CA ALA A 161 -10.55 -18.78 -3.66
C ALA A 161 -10.12 -17.47 -2.99
N TRP A 162 -8.86 -17.08 -3.15
CA TRP A 162 -8.36 -15.83 -2.58
C TRP A 162 -8.92 -14.58 -3.27
N GLY A 163 -9.05 -14.58 -4.60
CA GLY A 163 -9.69 -13.50 -5.35
C GLY A 163 -11.15 -13.33 -4.95
N TRP A 164 -11.86 -14.45 -4.75
CA TRP A 164 -13.21 -14.46 -4.21
C TRP A 164 -13.27 -13.88 -2.79
N LEU A 165 -12.37 -14.29 -1.89
CA LEU A 165 -12.31 -13.78 -0.52
C LEU A 165 -11.96 -12.29 -0.45
N VAL A 166 -10.96 -11.84 -1.21
CA VAL A 166 -10.47 -10.45 -1.21
C VAL A 166 -11.49 -9.53 -1.86
N VAL A 167 -11.98 -9.88 -3.05
CA VAL A 167 -12.91 -9.03 -3.79
C VAL A 167 -14.29 -9.08 -3.13
N GLY A 168 -14.76 -10.26 -2.74
CA GLY A 168 -16.01 -10.41 -2.00
C GLY A 168 -15.96 -9.70 -0.65
N GLY A 169 -14.85 -9.84 0.10
CA GLY A 169 -14.62 -9.14 1.37
C GLY A 169 -14.54 -7.62 1.21
N LEU A 170 -13.82 -7.11 0.20
CA LEU A 170 -13.76 -5.69 -0.11
C LEU A 170 -15.14 -5.14 -0.51
N LEU A 171 -15.85 -5.83 -1.40
CA LEU A 171 -17.21 -5.45 -1.78
C LEU A 171 -18.14 -5.48 -0.58
N ARG A 172 -17.99 -6.46 0.33
CA ARG A 172 -18.80 -6.50 1.53
C ARG A 172 -18.47 -5.35 2.47
N LEU A 173 -17.19 -5.06 2.68
CA LEU A 173 -16.74 -3.92 3.46
C LEU A 173 -17.27 -2.60 2.90
N LEU A 174 -17.36 -2.47 1.58
CA LEU A 174 -17.85 -1.26 0.92
C LEU A 174 -19.38 -1.15 0.95
N PHE A 175 -20.08 -2.20 0.55
CA PHE A 175 -21.50 -2.19 0.19
C PHE A 175 -22.42 -2.87 1.22
N ALA A 176 -21.92 -3.36 2.36
CA ALA A 176 -22.80 -3.92 3.39
C ALA A 176 -23.82 -2.88 3.93
N PRO A 177 -24.94 -3.32 4.54
CA PRO A 177 -25.86 -2.43 5.25
C PRO A 177 -25.18 -1.64 6.37
N ASN A 178 -24.11 -2.21 6.93
CA ASN A 178 -23.20 -1.61 7.89
C ASN A 178 -21.79 -1.47 7.29
N GLY A 179 -21.68 -1.23 5.98
CA GLY A 179 -20.42 -1.05 5.27
C GLY A 179 -20.02 0.41 5.13
N TYR A 180 -18.91 0.67 4.44
CA TYR A 180 -18.38 2.01 4.18
C TYR A 180 -19.44 2.97 3.63
N PHE A 181 -20.24 2.57 2.63
CA PHE A 181 -21.23 3.48 2.05
C PHE A 181 -22.42 3.78 2.96
N SER A 182 -22.69 2.94 3.96
CA SER A 182 -23.81 3.16 4.92
C SER A 182 -23.58 4.33 5.87
N ILE A 183 -22.32 4.74 6.08
CA ILE A 183 -21.96 5.85 6.97
C ILE A 183 -21.68 7.16 6.21
N VAL A 184 -21.76 7.13 4.89
CA VAL A 184 -21.57 8.31 4.02
C VAL A 184 -22.96 8.90 3.73
N ASP A 185 -23.58 9.52 4.73
CA ASP A 185 -24.94 10.09 4.66
C ASP A 185 -24.96 11.58 4.26
N GLY A 186 -23.77 12.16 4.03
CA GLY A 186 -23.59 13.58 3.73
C GLY A 186 -23.60 14.48 4.96
N SER A 187 -23.71 13.93 6.18
CA SER A 187 -23.65 14.70 7.42
C SER A 187 -22.25 15.23 7.74
N ASP A 188 -21.21 14.51 7.32
CA ASP A 188 -19.83 14.96 7.46
C ASP A 188 -19.37 15.66 6.16
N PRO A 189 -19.27 17.01 6.12
CA PRO A 189 -18.74 17.72 4.96
C PRO A 189 -17.28 17.37 4.68
N LYS A 190 -16.57 16.82 5.67
CA LYS A 190 -15.23 16.29 5.50
C LYS A 190 -15.21 14.90 4.91
N LEU A 191 -16.32 14.23 4.62
CA LEU A 191 -16.38 12.91 3.98
C LEU A 191 -17.00 13.02 2.58
N LEU A 192 -16.19 12.79 1.54
CA LEU A 192 -16.59 12.93 0.11
C LEU A 192 -17.31 14.25 -0.24
N GLY A 193 -16.99 15.35 0.46
CA GLY A 193 -17.59 16.66 0.20
C GLY A 193 -19.08 16.75 0.57
N GLY A 194 -19.55 15.94 1.52
CA GLY A 194 -20.96 15.89 1.91
C GLY A 194 -21.84 15.10 0.94
N ALA A 195 -21.25 14.29 0.06
CA ALA A 195 -22.01 13.37 -0.79
C ALA A 195 -22.77 12.36 0.06
N ASN A 196 -24.04 12.13 -0.25
CA ASN A 196 -24.83 11.05 0.35
C ASN A 196 -24.75 9.81 -0.54
N LEU A 197 -24.04 8.78 -0.06
CA LEU A 197 -23.84 7.49 -0.71
C LEU A 197 -24.54 6.34 0.02
N THR A 198 -25.38 6.62 1.03
CA THR A 198 -26.14 5.57 1.75
C THR A 198 -26.96 4.69 0.81
N GLY A 199 -27.42 5.22 -0.32
CA GLY A 199 -28.12 4.46 -1.36
C GLY A 199 -27.29 3.39 -2.07
N LEU A 200 -25.96 3.39 -1.92
CA LEU A 200 -25.09 2.30 -2.40
C LEU A 200 -25.04 1.13 -1.41
N ALA A 201 -25.45 1.30 -0.15
CA ALA A 201 -25.49 0.20 0.80
C ALA A 201 -26.53 -0.84 0.37
N LEU A 202 -26.09 -2.07 0.15
CA LEU A 202 -26.93 -3.17 -0.30
C LEU A 202 -27.55 -3.87 0.92
N ALA A 203 -28.88 -3.85 1.00
CA ALA A 203 -29.62 -4.52 2.06
C ALA A 203 -29.40 -6.05 2.04
N ASP A 204 -29.30 -6.65 3.22
CA ASP A 204 -29.21 -8.11 3.37
C ASP A 204 -30.60 -8.76 3.32
N PRO A 205 -30.71 -10.02 2.86
CA PRO A 205 -29.63 -10.93 2.46
C PRO A 205 -29.19 -10.80 0.99
N GLY A 206 -29.89 -10.02 0.16
CA GLY A 206 -29.58 -9.88 -1.28
C GLY A 206 -28.20 -9.29 -1.55
N GLY A 207 -27.80 -8.25 -0.81
CA GLY A 207 -26.49 -7.63 -0.90
C GLY A 207 -25.34 -8.57 -0.55
N LEU A 208 -25.52 -9.43 0.45
CA LEU A 208 -24.58 -10.49 0.79
C LEU A 208 -24.35 -11.40 -0.43
N TYR A 209 -25.41 -11.97 -1.03
CA TYR A 209 -25.24 -12.87 -2.17
C TYR A 209 -24.61 -12.17 -3.39
N LEU A 210 -25.03 -10.94 -3.69
CA LEU A 210 -24.53 -10.19 -4.84
C LEU A 210 -23.03 -9.89 -4.73
N THR A 211 -22.57 -9.37 -3.59
CA THR A 211 -21.15 -9.01 -3.38
C THR A 211 -20.23 -10.23 -3.47
N TRP A 212 -20.63 -11.35 -2.85
CA TRP A 212 -19.88 -12.61 -2.94
C TRP A 212 -19.95 -13.25 -4.33
N ALA A 213 -21.06 -13.11 -5.06
CA ALA A 213 -21.18 -13.57 -6.44
C ALA A 213 -20.27 -12.79 -7.40
N ILE A 214 -20.22 -11.45 -7.28
CA ILE A 214 -19.30 -10.61 -8.05
C ILE A 214 -17.84 -10.98 -7.73
N GLY A 215 -17.54 -11.16 -6.44
CA GLY A 215 -16.22 -11.67 -6.01
C GLY A 215 -15.87 -13.00 -6.66
N ALA A 216 -16.83 -13.92 -6.79
CA ALA A 216 -16.60 -15.23 -7.40
C ALA A 216 -16.34 -15.10 -8.90
N VAL A 217 -17.07 -14.24 -9.61
CA VAL A 217 -16.84 -13.96 -11.03
C VAL A 217 -15.46 -13.37 -11.26
N ILE A 218 -15.06 -12.37 -10.47
CA ILE A 218 -13.74 -11.74 -10.59
C ILE A 218 -12.63 -12.72 -10.21
N GLY A 219 -12.79 -13.45 -9.11
CA GLY A 219 -11.88 -14.52 -8.69
C GLY A 219 -11.73 -15.59 -9.78
N ALA A 220 -12.83 -15.97 -10.45
CA ALA A 220 -12.82 -16.97 -11.51
C ALA A 220 -12.13 -16.44 -12.77
N ALA A 221 -12.36 -15.18 -13.13
CA ALA A 221 -11.67 -14.53 -14.23
C ALA A 221 -10.15 -14.48 -13.99
N LEU A 222 -9.73 -14.11 -12.77
CA LEU A 222 -8.31 -14.10 -12.38
C LEU A 222 -7.71 -15.52 -12.41
N GLY A 223 -8.39 -16.49 -11.79
CA GLY A 223 -7.97 -17.90 -11.79
C GLY A 223 -7.87 -18.48 -13.21
N TYR A 224 -8.81 -18.15 -14.09
CA TYR A 224 -8.82 -18.57 -15.49
C TYR A 224 -7.64 -17.97 -16.28
N VAL A 225 -7.38 -16.66 -16.13
CA VAL A 225 -6.23 -16.01 -16.77
C VAL A 225 -4.92 -16.66 -16.34
N ILE A 226 -4.79 -16.97 -15.05
CA ILE A 226 -3.59 -17.61 -14.48
C ILE A 226 -3.42 -19.04 -14.98
N TYR A 227 -4.51 -19.79 -15.05
CA TYR A 227 -4.52 -21.13 -15.61
C TYR A 227 -4.07 -21.11 -17.08
N ARG A 228 -4.63 -20.20 -17.89
CA ARG A 228 -4.30 -20.04 -19.31
C ARG A 228 -2.87 -19.57 -19.54
N ARG A 229 -2.36 -18.68 -18.69
CA ARG A 229 -1.01 -18.09 -18.79
C ARG A 229 0.06 -18.88 -18.03
N ARG A 230 -0.33 -19.95 -17.31
CA ARG A 230 0.54 -20.76 -16.43
C ARG A 230 1.31 -19.91 -15.38
N LEU A 231 0.64 -18.95 -14.75
CA LEU A 231 1.23 -18.00 -13.76
C LEU A 231 1.20 -18.52 -12.31
N VAL A 232 1.86 -19.66 -12.10
CA VAL A 232 1.92 -20.46 -10.85
C VAL A 232 2.58 -19.77 -9.64
N SER A 233 3.25 -18.64 -9.80
CA SER A 233 3.93 -17.93 -8.70
C SER A 233 3.05 -16.94 -7.93
N LEU A 234 1.77 -16.77 -8.30
CA LEU A 234 0.88 -15.78 -7.67
C LEU A 234 0.45 -16.11 -6.24
N LEU A 235 0.27 -17.37 -5.88
CA LEU A 235 -0.11 -17.72 -4.50
C LEU A 235 1.00 -17.36 -3.49
N PRO A 236 2.29 -17.68 -3.74
CA PRO A 236 3.40 -17.17 -2.92
C PRO A 236 3.47 -15.63 -2.87
N VAL A 237 3.16 -14.94 -3.98
CA VAL A 237 3.10 -13.46 -4.03
C VAL A 237 2.02 -12.93 -3.08
N TRP A 238 0.84 -13.56 -3.07
CA TRP A 238 -0.28 -13.16 -2.20
C TRP A 238 0.00 -13.44 -0.74
N PHE A 239 0.65 -14.57 -0.44
CA PHE A 239 1.14 -14.83 0.91
C PHE A 239 2.14 -13.77 1.36
N ALA A 240 3.13 -13.43 0.53
CA ALA A 240 4.10 -12.38 0.84
C ALA A 240 3.44 -11.01 1.04
N GLY A 241 2.48 -10.66 0.18
CA GLY A 241 1.69 -9.43 0.30
C GLY A 241 0.87 -9.39 1.59
N GLY A 242 0.08 -10.41 1.87
CA GLY A 242 -0.74 -10.51 3.08
C GLY A 242 0.08 -10.46 4.37
N VAL A 243 1.18 -11.22 4.45
CA VAL A 243 2.08 -11.17 5.62
C VAL A 243 2.72 -9.79 5.78
N THR A 244 3.14 -9.17 4.67
CA THR A 244 3.68 -7.80 4.69
C THR A 244 2.63 -6.80 5.16
N GLY A 245 1.36 -6.96 4.76
CA GLY A 245 0.26 -6.12 5.20
C GLY A 245 -0.10 -6.31 6.68
N VAL A 246 -0.04 -7.53 7.22
CA VAL A 246 -0.24 -7.76 8.66
C VAL A 246 0.87 -7.10 9.47
N VAL A 247 2.13 -7.19 9.02
CA VAL A 247 3.25 -6.49 9.66
C VAL A 247 3.07 -4.99 9.56
N ALA A 248 2.64 -4.48 8.40
CA ALA A 248 2.34 -3.07 8.21
C ALA A 248 1.24 -2.59 9.17
N ALA A 249 0.13 -3.33 9.28
CA ALA A 249 -0.98 -3.03 10.20
C ALA A 249 -0.53 -2.97 11.67
N ALA A 250 0.29 -3.92 12.10
CA ALA A 250 0.81 -3.95 13.47
C ALA A 250 1.72 -2.75 13.77
N MET A 251 2.49 -2.28 12.78
CA MET A 251 3.35 -1.10 12.92
C MET A 251 2.58 0.21 12.77
N SER A 252 1.56 0.27 11.91
CA SER A 252 0.78 1.47 11.62
C SER A 252 -0.24 1.79 12.70
N ALA A 253 -0.81 0.77 13.38
CA ALA A 253 -1.86 0.99 14.38
C ALA A 253 -1.46 1.89 15.56
N PRO A 254 -0.28 1.73 16.20
CA PRO A 254 0.16 2.67 17.24
C PRO A 254 0.34 4.10 16.71
N ILE A 255 0.86 4.24 15.49
CA ILE A 255 1.07 5.54 14.85
C ILE A 255 -0.29 6.21 14.60
N ALA A 256 -1.22 5.50 13.99
CA ALA A 256 -2.58 5.98 13.75
C ALA A 256 -3.31 6.35 15.05
N ALA A 257 -3.18 5.54 16.10
CA ALA A 257 -3.88 5.77 17.36
C ALA A 257 -3.31 6.96 18.15
N TYR A 258 -1.97 7.04 18.30
CA TYR A 258 -1.34 8.03 19.18
C TYR A 258 -0.96 9.33 18.46
N VAL A 259 -0.58 9.26 17.18
CA VAL A 259 -0.16 10.45 16.42
C VAL A 259 -1.36 11.13 15.75
N TYR A 260 -2.35 10.36 15.30
CA TYR A 260 -3.50 10.87 14.55
C TYR A 260 -4.83 10.81 15.31
N GLY A 261 -4.86 10.25 16.52
CA GLY A 261 -6.11 10.06 17.26
C GLY A 261 -7.12 9.15 16.54
N GLY A 262 -6.64 8.31 15.60
CA GLY A 262 -7.44 7.42 14.78
C GLY A 262 -8.06 8.04 13.52
N VAL A 263 -7.73 9.28 13.16
CA VAL A 263 -8.23 9.96 11.94
C VAL A 263 -7.06 10.57 11.18
N THR A 264 -6.70 9.97 10.04
CA THR A 264 -5.54 10.30 9.20
C THR A 264 -5.88 11.21 8.00
N GLY A 265 -7.15 11.49 7.77
CA GLY A 265 -7.71 12.20 6.60
C GLY A 265 -8.05 11.29 5.40
N GLY A 266 -7.69 10.00 5.44
CA GLY A 266 -7.85 9.05 4.34
C GLY A 266 -9.18 8.30 4.33
N GLY A 267 -9.45 7.56 3.26
CA GLY A 267 -10.66 6.73 3.13
C GLY A 267 -10.75 5.58 4.17
N THR A 268 -9.63 5.21 4.78
CA THR A 268 -9.55 4.20 5.85
C THR A 268 -10.10 4.70 7.19
N ASP A 269 -10.17 6.01 7.42
CA ASP A 269 -10.71 6.59 8.66
C ASP A 269 -12.18 6.22 8.88
N ALA A 270 -12.92 6.06 7.79
CA ALA A 270 -14.29 5.57 7.79
C ALA A 270 -14.40 4.18 8.45
N LEU A 271 -13.42 3.30 8.22
CA LEU A 271 -13.36 2.00 8.89
C LEU A 271 -13.02 2.14 10.37
N VAL A 272 -12.13 3.06 10.74
CA VAL A 272 -11.86 3.36 12.15
C VAL A 272 -13.11 3.90 12.84
N ALA A 273 -13.84 4.81 12.21
CA ALA A 273 -15.10 5.35 12.72
C ALA A 273 -16.15 4.25 12.89
N LEU A 274 -16.24 3.32 11.94
CA LEU A 274 -17.12 2.16 12.02
C LEU A 274 -16.76 1.22 13.18
N PHE A 275 -15.48 0.93 13.38
CA PHE A 275 -15.05 0.13 14.51
C PHE A 275 -15.27 0.85 15.86
N ARG A 276 -15.15 2.18 15.87
CA ARG A 276 -15.46 3.00 17.05
C ARG A 276 -16.96 3.02 17.36
N SER A 277 -17.83 3.07 16.35
CA SER A 277 -19.28 2.98 16.56
C SER A 277 -19.71 1.60 17.07
N ALA A 278 -18.93 0.56 16.77
CA ALA A 278 -19.06 -0.77 17.36
C ALA A 278 -18.52 -0.88 18.82
N GLY A 279 -18.04 0.22 19.41
CA GLY A 279 -17.59 0.29 20.80
C GLY A 279 -16.10 0.01 21.03
N LEU A 280 -15.29 -0.12 19.97
CA LEU A 280 -13.85 -0.34 20.10
C LEU A 280 -13.12 0.94 20.51
N SER A 281 -12.07 0.80 21.33
CA SER A 281 -11.15 1.91 21.64
C SER A 281 -10.42 2.39 20.39
N ILE A 282 -9.89 3.62 20.40
CA ILE A 282 -9.18 4.20 19.24
C ILE A 282 -8.07 3.27 18.74
N PHE A 283 -7.28 2.70 19.66
CA PHE A 283 -6.22 1.75 19.30
C PHE A 283 -6.78 0.47 18.67
N GLN A 284 -7.81 -0.13 19.26
CA GLN A 284 -8.42 -1.36 18.72
C GLN A 284 -9.08 -1.11 17.36
N ALA A 285 -9.71 0.05 17.19
CA ALA A 285 -10.34 0.45 15.94
C ALA A 285 -9.31 0.66 14.82
N SER A 286 -8.21 1.36 15.10
CA SER A 286 -7.10 1.53 14.15
C SER A 286 -6.41 0.20 13.82
N PHE A 287 -6.24 -0.69 14.81
CA PHE A 287 -5.67 -2.01 14.58
C PHE A 287 -6.59 -2.91 13.75
N ALA A 288 -7.89 -2.93 14.06
CA ALA A 288 -8.89 -3.68 13.29
C ALA A 288 -9.00 -3.17 11.85
N GLN A 289 -8.95 -1.85 11.65
CA GLN A 289 -8.88 -1.24 10.33
C GLN A 289 -7.61 -1.67 9.59
N GLY A 290 -6.44 -1.54 10.20
CA GLY A 290 -5.17 -1.95 9.59
C GLY A 290 -5.17 -3.42 9.19
N LEU A 291 -5.61 -4.32 10.08
CA LEU A 291 -5.72 -5.76 9.78
C LEU A 291 -6.71 -6.07 8.65
N THR A 292 -7.70 -5.20 8.42
CA THR A 292 -8.68 -5.40 7.36
C THR A 292 -8.19 -4.85 6.03
N SER A 293 -7.64 -3.63 5.99
CA SER A 293 -7.24 -2.98 4.73
C SER A 293 -5.80 -3.28 4.30
N ASP A 294 -4.83 -3.31 5.22
CA ASP A 294 -3.41 -3.34 4.86
C ASP A 294 -3.01 -4.69 4.23
N PRO A 295 -3.48 -5.87 4.70
CA PRO A 295 -3.26 -7.13 4.00
C PRO A 295 -3.82 -7.14 2.58
N LEU A 296 -5.00 -6.55 2.37
CA LEU A 296 -5.61 -6.45 1.04
C LEU A 296 -4.78 -5.52 0.15
N ASP A 297 -4.43 -4.35 0.66
CA ASP A 297 -3.61 -3.33 -0.01
C ASP A 297 -2.25 -3.88 -0.46
N LYS A 298 -1.53 -4.60 0.42
CA LYS A 298 -0.23 -5.17 0.10
C LYS A 298 -0.34 -6.39 -0.81
N THR A 299 -1.41 -7.17 -0.70
CA THR A 299 -1.68 -8.25 -1.67
C THR A 299 -1.88 -7.69 -3.08
N ILE A 300 -2.67 -6.61 -3.22
CA ILE A 300 -2.87 -5.93 -4.51
C ILE A 300 -1.54 -5.35 -5.01
N SER A 301 -0.80 -4.64 -4.16
CA SER A 301 0.48 -4.02 -4.52
C SER A 301 1.50 -5.05 -5.02
N TYR A 302 1.66 -6.17 -4.31
CA TYR A 302 2.55 -7.26 -4.72
C TYR A 302 2.09 -7.93 -6.02
N THR A 303 0.77 -8.06 -6.23
CA THR A 303 0.20 -8.60 -7.48
C THR A 303 0.51 -7.69 -8.67
N VAL A 304 0.30 -6.38 -8.50
CA VAL A 304 0.62 -5.38 -9.54
C VAL A 304 2.11 -5.44 -9.89
N VAL A 305 2.99 -5.47 -8.89
CA VAL A 305 4.44 -5.63 -9.12
C VAL A 305 4.75 -6.93 -9.83
N PHE A 306 4.14 -8.05 -9.44
CA PHE A 306 4.35 -9.32 -10.11
C PHE A 306 3.93 -9.29 -11.60
N ILE A 307 2.81 -8.63 -11.93
CA ILE A 307 2.38 -8.45 -13.33
C ILE A 307 3.35 -7.56 -14.10
N ILE A 308 3.82 -6.46 -13.50
CA ILE A 308 4.84 -5.58 -14.11
C ILE A 308 6.11 -6.39 -14.40
N LEU A 309 6.55 -7.20 -13.44
CA LEU A 309 7.71 -8.08 -13.62
C LEU A 309 7.46 -9.14 -14.69
N ALA A 310 6.26 -9.70 -14.81
CA ALA A 310 5.94 -10.62 -15.89
C ALA A 310 5.99 -9.96 -17.28
N ALA A 311 5.60 -8.67 -17.37
CA ALA A 311 5.62 -7.90 -18.61
C ALA A 311 7.01 -7.35 -19.00
N LEU A 312 7.91 -7.17 -18.04
CA LEU A 312 9.24 -6.60 -18.30
C LEU A 312 10.15 -7.54 -19.12
N PRO A 313 10.84 -7.02 -20.16
CA PRO A 313 11.85 -7.79 -20.90
C PRO A 313 13.00 -8.26 -20.00
N LEU A 314 13.60 -9.40 -20.34
CA LEU A 314 14.76 -9.96 -19.61
C LEU A 314 15.90 -8.95 -19.49
N THR A 315 16.19 -8.24 -20.58
CA THR A 315 17.24 -7.21 -20.65
C THR A 315 17.06 -6.14 -19.58
N VAL A 316 15.81 -5.71 -19.32
CA VAL A 316 15.52 -4.67 -18.32
C VAL A 316 15.67 -5.22 -16.90
N LYS A 317 15.24 -6.47 -16.66
CA LYS A 317 15.36 -7.10 -15.34
C LYS A 317 16.83 -7.20 -14.94
N THR A 318 17.68 -7.69 -15.84
CA THR A 318 19.11 -7.94 -15.57
C THR A 318 19.94 -6.67 -15.37
N LEU A 319 19.41 -5.47 -15.69
CA LEU A 319 20.07 -4.20 -15.36
C LEU A 319 20.17 -3.96 -13.85
N PHE A 320 19.26 -4.57 -13.07
CA PHE A 320 19.19 -4.35 -11.64
C PHE A 320 20.01 -5.39 -10.87
N PRO A 321 20.57 -5.03 -9.69
CA PRO A 321 21.42 -5.91 -8.91
C PRO A 321 20.83 -7.28 -8.57
N ARG A 322 19.51 -7.43 -8.62
CA ARG A 322 18.80 -8.69 -8.33
C ARG A 322 17.78 -9.11 -9.37
N GLY A 323 17.92 -8.59 -10.59
CA GLY A 323 17.07 -8.99 -11.71
C GLY A 323 17.05 -10.50 -11.94
N ASP A 324 18.22 -11.13 -11.80
CA ASP A 324 18.45 -12.57 -11.90
C ASP A 324 17.54 -13.39 -10.96
N ARG A 325 17.18 -12.84 -9.80
CA ARG A 325 16.33 -13.53 -8.82
C ARG A 325 14.87 -13.59 -9.20
N VAL A 326 14.44 -12.86 -10.22
CA VAL A 326 13.05 -12.82 -10.71
C VAL A 326 12.88 -13.56 -12.05
N VAL A 327 14.00 -13.82 -12.73
CA VAL A 327 14.06 -14.51 -14.03
C VAL A 327 13.87 -16.02 -13.83
N PRO A 328 13.16 -16.73 -14.74
CA PRO A 328 13.11 -18.18 -14.73
C PRO A 328 14.53 -18.79 -14.85
N PRO A 329 14.84 -19.90 -14.17
CA PRO A 329 16.12 -20.58 -14.37
C PRO A 329 16.25 -21.00 -15.84
N THR A 330 17.38 -20.67 -16.46
CA THR A 330 17.75 -21.20 -17.77
C THR A 330 17.97 -22.71 -17.63
N THR A 331 17.12 -23.49 -18.29
CA THR A 331 17.33 -24.93 -18.51
C THR A 331 18.54 -25.14 -19.41
#